data_AF-A0A5J4S8Q2-F1
#
_entry.id   AF-A0A5J4S8Q2-F1
#
_cell.length_a   1.000
_cell.length_b   1.000
_cell.length_c   1.000
_cell.angle_alpha   90.00
_cell.angle_beta   90.00
_cell.angle_gamma   90.00
#
_symmetry.space_group_name_H-M   'P 1'
#
loop_
_entity.id
_entity.type
_entity.pdbx_description
1 polymer ?
#
loop_
_entity_poly.entity_id
_entity_poly.type
_entity_poly.pdbx_seq_one_letter_code
_entity_poly.pdbx_strand_id
1 'polypeptide(L)'
;MKQFEITDVVQYVEENIGTFHQNRIDRLNRLELKEILKRKNPYLFKAKYFMTAEQIIKGLTDAFISSTEETIFGNWLEGLAIFINQKVYDGWKSGITGIDLEFDKENIRYIVTIKSGPNWGNSSQITKMETDFRTAKKDITNKQFEISC
;
A
#
# COMPACT_ATOMS: atom_id res chain seq x y z
N MET A 1 2.10 18.38 -18.44
CA MET A 1 2.66 18.25 -17.08
C MET A 1 2.55 19.62 -16.44
N LYS A 2 1.82 19.74 -15.34
CA LYS A 2 1.69 21.02 -14.64
C LYS A 2 2.97 21.30 -13.85
N GLN A 3 3.29 22.58 -13.69
CA GLN A 3 4.30 23.01 -12.74
C GLN A 3 3.81 22.63 -11.33
N PHE A 4 4.64 21.93 -10.59
CA PHE A 4 4.33 21.37 -9.28
C PHE A 4 5.46 21.74 -8.33
N GLU A 5 5.11 22.40 -7.23
CA GLU A 5 6.08 22.89 -6.27
C GLU A 5 6.21 21.89 -5.12
N ILE A 6 7.43 21.69 -4.64
CA ILE A 6 7.68 20.73 -3.55
C ILE A 6 6.92 21.10 -2.26
N THR A 7 6.56 22.37 -2.10
CA THR A 7 5.74 22.87 -0.98
C THR A 7 4.36 22.21 -0.93
N ASP A 8 3.76 21.85 -2.07
CA ASP A 8 2.49 21.11 -2.11
C ASP A 8 2.63 19.72 -1.48
N VAL A 9 3.77 19.06 -1.70
CA VAL A 9 4.08 17.76 -1.06
C VAL A 9 4.25 17.94 0.44
N VAL A 10 5.02 18.94 0.86
CA VAL A 10 5.28 19.21 2.28
C VAL A 10 3.94 19.43 3.01
N GLN A 11 3.08 20.29 2.46
CA GLN A 11 1.78 20.57 3.04
C GLN A 11 0.91 19.31 3.12
N TYR A 12 0.83 18.52 2.05
CA TYR A 12 0.06 17.27 2.08
C TYR A 12 0.58 16.33 3.16
N VAL A 13 1.90 16.19 3.29
CA VAL A 13 2.52 15.33 4.31
C VAL A 13 2.15 15.84 5.71
N GLU A 14 2.31 17.13 5.99
CA GLU A 14 1.96 17.72 7.28
C GLU A 14 0.49 17.51 7.67
N GLU A 15 -0.43 17.68 6.71
CA GLU A 15 -1.86 17.52 6.92
C GLU A 15 -2.27 16.04 7.15
N ASN A 16 -1.55 15.08 6.56
CA ASN A 16 -1.96 13.67 6.52
C ASN A 16 -1.10 12.73 7.38
N ILE A 17 0.07 13.16 7.87
CA ILE A 17 0.95 12.31 8.68
C ILE A 17 0.34 11.95 10.03
N GLY A 18 -0.53 12.81 10.57
CA GLY A 18 -1.28 12.52 11.81
C GLY A 18 -2.12 11.25 11.69
N THR A 19 -2.77 11.03 10.54
CA THR A 19 -3.57 9.83 10.27
C THR A 19 -2.70 8.56 10.24
N PHE A 20 -1.48 8.64 9.70
CA PHE A 20 -0.52 7.54 9.74
C PHE A 20 -0.19 7.15 11.19
N HIS A 21 0.14 8.12 12.04
CA HIS A 21 0.45 7.88 13.45
C HIS A 21 -0.75 7.36 14.24
N GLN A 22 -1.95 7.91 14.00
CA GLN A 22 -3.17 7.45 14.67
C GLN A 22 -3.48 5.99 14.31
N ASN A 23 -3.37 5.62 13.04
CA ASN A 23 -3.57 4.23 12.61
C ASN A 23 -2.59 3.27 13.28
N ARG A 24 -1.34 3.70 13.50
CA ARG A 24 -0.32 2.91 14.20
C ARG A 24 -0.70 2.68 15.67
N ILE A 25 -1.18 3.72 16.35
CA ILE A 25 -1.69 3.65 17.73
C ILE A 25 -2.91 2.72 17.80
N ASP A 26 -3.84 2.85 16.87
CA ASP A 26 -5.06 2.03 16.85
C ASP A 26 -4.76 0.54 16.65
N ARG A 27 -3.76 0.19 15.84
CA ARG A 27 -3.31 -1.20 15.68
C ARG A 27 -2.72 -1.75 16.98
N LEU A 28 -1.98 -0.95 17.73
CA LEU A 28 -1.45 -1.32 19.04
C LEU A 28 -2.57 -1.50 20.07
N ASN A 29 -3.53 -0.57 20.12
CA ASN A 29 -4.65 -0.63 21.05
C ASN A 29 -5.56 -1.85 20.84
N ARG A 30 -5.63 -2.37 19.60
CA ARG A 30 -6.39 -3.58 19.26
C ARG A 30 -5.55 -4.86 19.36
N LEU A 31 -4.29 -4.78 19.78
CA LEU A 31 -3.42 -5.96 19.88
C LEU A 31 -3.83 -6.82 21.07
N GLU A 32 -4.28 -8.05 20.80
CA GLU A 32 -4.63 -9.02 21.82
C GLU A 32 -3.54 -10.09 21.95
N LEU A 33 -3.16 -10.44 23.18
CA LEU A 33 -2.12 -11.44 23.46
C LEU A 33 -2.40 -12.80 22.78
N LYS A 34 -3.66 -13.25 22.80
CA LYS A 34 -4.07 -14.50 22.14
C LYS A 34 -3.85 -14.49 20.63
N GLU A 35 -3.92 -13.31 19.98
CA GLU A 35 -3.74 -13.18 18.54
C GLU A 35 -2.27 -13.18 18.12
N ILE A 36 -1.39 -12.60 18.94
CA ILE A 36 0.06 -12.63 18.70
C ILE A 36 0.65 -14.01 18.94
N LEU A 37 0.18 -14.73 19.98
CA LEU A 37 0.68 -16.08 20.31
C LEU A 37 0.38 -17.12 19.21
N LYS A 38 -0.70 -16.94 18.41
CA LYS A 38 -1.06 -17.85 17.31
C LYS A 38 -0.13 -17.75 16.09
N ARG A 39 0.65 -16.68 15.94
CA ARG A 39 1.30 -16.33 14.66
C ARG A 39 2.64 -17.03 14.40
N LYS A 40 3.29 -17.61 15.41
CA LYS A 40 4.62 -18.22 15.27
C LYS A 40 4.60 -19.66 15.75
N ASN A 41 5.36 -20.51 15.07
CA ASN A 41 5.64 -21.86 15.51
C ASN A 41 6.52 -21.81 16.79
N PRO A 42 6.09 -22.40 17.92
CA PRO A 42 6.85 -22.41 19.17
C PRO A 42 8.30 -22.91 19.04
N TYR A 43 8.57 -23.82 18.08
CA TYR A 43 9.92 -24.31 17.83
C TYR A 43 10.89 -23.21 17.35
N LEU A 44 10.39 -22.15 16.73
CA LEU A 44 11.22 -21.02 16.31
C LEU A 44 11.79 -20.24 17.50
N PHE A 45 11.09 -20.21 18.64
CA PHE A 45 11.61 -19.56 19.85
C PHE A 45 12.82 -20.31 20.41
N LYS A 46 12.75 -21.65 20.40
CA LYS A 46 13.89 -22.50 20.77
C LYS A 46 15.05 -22.34 19.80
N ALA A 47 14.78 -22.32 18.49
CA ALA A 47 15.81 -22.12 17.47
C ALA A 47 16.51 -20.75 17.57
N LYS A 48 15.77 -19.71 17.99
CA LYS A 48 16.29 -18.36 18.22
C LYS A 48 16.87 -18.13 19.63
N TYR A 49 16.97 -19.19 20.43
CA TYR A 49 17.52 -19.13 21.79
C TYR A 49 16.77 -18.14 22.71
N PHE A 50 15.45 -18.06 22.61
CA PHE A 50 14.66 -17.30 23.57
C PHE A 50 14.56 -18.06 24.90
N MET A 51 15.05 -17.43 25.96
CA MET A 51 15.20 -18.00 27.30
C MET A 51 14.14 -17.53 28.29
N THR A 52 13.46 -16.42 28.00
CA THR A 52 12.43 -15.86 28.88
C THR A 52 11.13 -15.60 28.15
N ALA A 53 10.02 -15.60 28.89
CA ALA A 53 8.71 -15.22 28.36
C ALA A 53 8.74 -13.79 27.82
N GLU A 54 9.45 -12.87 28.47
CA GLU A 54 9.66 -11.50 28.01
C GLU A 54 10.25 -11.45 26.59
N GLN A 55 11.31 -12.23 26.31
CA GLN A 55 11.93 -12.28 24.99
C GLN A 55 10.97 -12.79 23.91
N ILE A 56 10.13 -13.77 24.25
CA ILE A 56 9.09 -14.28 23.35
C ILE A 56 8.06 -13.18 23.06
N ILE A 57 7.53 -12.53 24.10
CA ILE A 57 6.52 -11.49 23.95
C ILE A 57 7.08 -10.30 23.18
N LYS A 58 8.27 -9.82 23.53
CA LYS A 58 8.94 -8.72 22.83
C LYS A 58 9.16 -9.07 21.35
N GLY A 59 9.69 -10.25 21.05
CA GLY A 59 9.93 -10.68 19.67
C GLY A 59 8.66 -10.81 18.84
N LEU A 60 7.54 -11.23 19.45
CA LEU A 60 6.23 -11.28 18.81
C LEU A 60 5.67 -9.88 18.55
N THR A 61 5.71 -9.00 19.54
CA THR A 61 5.20 -7.64 19.44
C THR A 61 6.01 -6.79 18.47
N ASP A 62 7.35 -6.88 18.49
CA ASP A 62 8.22 -6.19 17.53
C ASP A 62 7.89 -6.61 16.07
N ALA A 63 7.74 -7.93 15.84
CA ALA A 63 7.36 -8.44 14.53
C ALA A 63 5.95 -8.00 14.11
N PHE A 64 5.00 -7.93 15.05
CA PHE A 64 3.66 -7.41 14.81
C PHE A 64 3.70 -5.95 14.37
N ILE A 65 4.38 -5.09 15.14
CA ILE A 65 4.52 -3.65 14.85
C ILE A 65 5.15 -3.47 13.47
N SER A 66 6.27 -4.15 13.20
CA SER A 66 6.95 -4.04 11.90
C SER A 66 6.04 -4.43 10.73
N SER A 67 5.33 -5.56 10.81
CA SER A 67 4.44 -6.00 9.73
C SER A 67 3.22 -5.10 9.52
N THR A 68 2.69 -4.52 10.60
CA THR A 68 1.53 -3.62 10.52
C THR A 68 1.93 -2.26 9.99
N GLU A 69 3.11 -1.76 10.38
CA GLU A 69 3.65 -0.48 9.92
C GLU A 69 3.88 -0.47 8.41
N GLU A 70 4.36 -1.57 7.82
CA GLU A 70 4.49 -1.69 6.36
C GLU A 70 3.14 -1.54 5.64
N THR A 71 2.08 -2.14 6.18
CA THR A 71 0.73 -2.02 5.60
C THR A 71 0.19 -0.60 5.73
N ILE A 72 0.33 0.01 6.92
CA ILE A 72 -0.13 1.39 7.16
C ILE A 72 0.63 2.37 6.26
N PHE A 73 1.95 2.18 6.16
CA PHE A 73 2.81 3.00 5.32
C PHE A 73 2.47 2.84 3.84
N GLY A 74 2.24 1.62 3.36
CA GLY A 74 1.82 1.37 1.98
C GLY A 74 0.54 2.13 1.61
N ASN A 75 -0.48 2.06 2.46
CA ASN A 75 -1.75 2.77 2.23
C ASN A 75 -1.56 4.30 2.25
N TRP A 76 -0.72 4.81 3.16
CA TRP A 76 -0.43 6.25 3.23
C TRP A 76 0.35 6.73 2.01
N LEU A 77 1.34 5.96 1.56
CA LEU A 77 2.14 6.23 0.36
C LEU A 77 1.28 6.20 -0.91
N GLU A 78 0.30 5.29 -0.97
CA GLU A 78 -0.69 5.25 -2.07
C GLU A 78 -1.43 6.59 -2.18
N GLY A 79 -1.94 7.11 -1.05
CA GLY A 79 -2.62 8.40 -1.00
C GLY A 79 -1.73 9.55 -1.49
N LEU A 80 -0.47 9.59 -1.04
CA LEU A 80 0.49 10.59 -1.48
C LEU A 80 0.73 10.53 -3.00
N ALA A 81 0.90 9.33 -3.55
CA ALA A 81 1.12 9.14 -4.98
C ALA A 81 -0.11 9.57 -5.82
N ILE A 82 -1.33 9.29 -5.34
CA ILE A 82 -2.58 9.76 -5.97
C ILE A 82 -2.64 11.29 -5.95
N PHE A 83 -2.32 11.92 -4.81
CA PHE A 83 -2.30 13.38 -4.70
C PHE A 83 -1.33 14.02 -5.70
N ILE A 84 -0.09 13.53 -5.77
CA ILE A 84 0.91 14.04 -6.73
C ILE A 84 0.41 13.85 -8.17
N ASN A 85 -0.13 12.67 -8.47
CA ASN A 85 -0.64 12.36 -9.80
C ASN A 85 -1.78 13.30 -10.23
N GLN A 86 -2.71 13.60 -9.32
CA GLN A 86 -3.77 14.56 -9.54
C GLN A 86 -3.20 15.97 -9.81
N LYS A 87 -2.20 16.41 -9.04
CA LYS A 87 -1.60 17.75 -9.20
C LYS A 87 -0.81 17.91 -10.50
N VAL A 88 -0.08 16.88 -10.92
CA VAL A 88 0.86 16.95 -12.05
C VAL A 88 0.21 16.58 -13.38
N TYR A 89 -0.70 15.62 -13.37
CA TYR A 89 -1.27 14.98 -14.56
C TYR A 89 -2.80 15.06 -14.65
N ASP A 90 -3.48 15.74 -13.70
CA ASP A 90 -4.94 15.69 -13.59
C ASP A 90 -5.50 14.26 -13.54
N GLY A 91 -4.68 13.34 -13.01
CA GLY A 91 -5.06 11.95 -12.84
C GLY A 91 -5.99 11.72 -11.66
N TRP A 92 -6.47 10.48 -11.53
CA TRP A 92 -7.46 10.09 -10.54
C TRP A 92 -7.21 8.67 -10.03
N LYS A 93 -7.79 8.36 -8.87
CA LYS A 93 -7.82 7.00 -8.33
C LYS A 93 -8.62 6.09 -9.25
N SER A 94 -8.05 4.96 -9.67
CA SER A 94 -8.74 4.04 -10.58
C SER A 94 -9.92 3.38 -9.89
N GLY A 95 -11.00 3.17 -10.66
CA GLY A 95 -12.12 2.32 -10.25
C GLY A 95 -11.95 0.85 -10.64
N ILE A 96 -10.83 0.49 -11.29
CA ILE A 96 -10.57 -0.84 -11.81
C ILE A 96 -9.80 -1.65 -10.77
N THR A 97 -10.29 -2.85 -10.45
CA THR A 97 -9.65 -3.75 -9.50
C THR A 97 -8.19 -4.01 -9.87
N GLY A 98 -7.28 -3.77 -8.91
CA GLY A 98 -5.85 -4.02 -9.06
C GLY A 98 -5.06 -2.88 -9.70
N ILE A 99 -5.72 -1.78 -10.06
CA ILE A 99 -5.09 -0.52 -10.50
C ILE A 99 -5.34 0.55 -9.44
N ASP A 100 -4.32 1.32 -9.09
CA ASP A 100 -4.42 2.31 -8.02
C ASP A 100 -4.76 3.71 -8.59
N LEU A 101 -4.14 4.10 -9.70
CA LEU A 101 -4.42 5.38 -10.36
C LEU A 101 -4.33 5.32 -11.88
N GLU A 102 -4.94 6.32 -12.51
CA GLU A 102 -4.96 6.53 -13.95
C GLU A 102 -4.70 7.99 -14.29
N PHE A 103 -4.08 8.23 -15.43
CA PHE A 103 -3.96 9.59 -16.00
C PHE A 103 -3.74 9.52 -17.51
N ASP A 104 -4.09 10.61 -18.20
CA ASP A 104 -3.87 10.75 -19.63
C ASP A 104 -2.67 11.66 -19.91
N LYS A 105 -1.79 11.24 -20.82
CA LYS A 105 -0.68 12.06 -21.31
C LYS A 105 -0.43 11.75 -22.78
N GLU A 106 -0.40 12.78 -23.61
CA GLU A 106 -0.09 12.66 -25.05
C GLU A 106 -0.98 11.62 -25.77
N ASN A 107 -2.29 11.64 -25.47
CA ASN A 107 -3.29 10.68 -25.97
C ASN A 107 -3.05 9.21 -25.57
N ILE A 108 -2.24 8.97 -24.55
CA ILE A 108 -2.00 7.65 -23.97
C ILE A 108 -2.59 7.62 -22.56
N ARG A 109 -3.47 6.65 -22.30
CA ARG A 109 -3.97 6.32 -20.95
C ARG A 109 -2.92 5.50 -20.22
N TYR A 110 -2.40 6.04 -19.13
CA TYR A 110 -1.54 5.33 -18.20
C TYR A 110 -2.36 4.76 -17.05
N ILE A 111 -2.11 3.49 -16.74
CA ILE A 111 -2.66 2.80 -15.57
C ILE A 111 -1.49 2.38 -14.69
N VAL A 112 -1.59 2.63 -13.38
CA VAL A 112 -0.49 2.43 -12.45
C VAL A 112 -0.97 1.71 -11.20
N THR A 113 -0.14 0.78 -10.71
CA THR A 113 -0.23 0.27 -9.34
C THR A 113 1.00 0.71 -8.55
N ILE A 114 0.78 1.11 -7.29
CA ILE A 114 1.77 1.63 -6.36
C ILE A 114 2.19 0.48 -5.44
N LYS A 115 3.51 0.35 -5.21
CA LYS A 115 4.11 -0.66 -4.33
C LYS A 115 5.14 0.02 -3.42
N SER A 116 5.11 -0.32 -2.14
CA SER A 116 5.93 0.32 -1.10
C SER A 116 7.41 -0.08 -1.12
N GLY A 117 7.82 -1.06 -1.93
CA GLY A 117 9.21 -1.50 -2.02
C GLY A 117 9.48 -2.46 -3.18
N PRO A 118 10.75 -2.80 -3.46
CA PRO A 118 11.13 -3.63 -4.60
C PRO A 118 10.73 -5.11 -4.46
N ASN A 119 10.67 -5.63 -3.22
CA ASN A 119 10.31 -7.01 -2.91
C ASN A 119 8.87 -7.13 -2.38
N TRP A 120 7.94 -6.41 -3.00
CA TRP A 120 6.56 -6.25 -2.50
C TRP A 120 5.67 -7.48 -2.69
N GLY A 121 6.08 -8.45 -3.50
CA GLY A 121 5.23 -9.57 -3.87
C GLY A 121 6.02 -10.84 -4.20
N ASN A 122 5.42 -11.98 -3.87
CA ASN A 122 5.85 -13.28 -4.35
C ASN A 122 5.36 -13.52 -5.80
N SER A 123 5.71 -14.68 -6.36
CA SER A 123 5.35 -15.05 -7.74
C SER A 123 3.84 -15.00 -8.00
N SER A 124 3.00 -15.47 -7.07
CA SER A 124 1.55 -15.46 -7.28
C SER A 124 0.95 -14.05 -7.25
N GLN A 125 1.49 -13.17 -6.41
CA GLN A 125 1.10 -11.75 -6.37
C GLN A 125 1.49 -11.03 -7.67
N ILE A 126 2.67 -11.33 -8.23
CA ILE A 126 3.12 -10.78 -9.51
C ILE A 126 2.22 -11.27 -10.65
N THR A 127 1.94 -12.58 -10.73
CA THR A 127 1.03 -13.15 -11.74
C THR A 127 -0.37 -12.56 -11.64
N LYS A 128 -0.86 -12.34 -10.42
CA LYS A 128 -2.15 -11.67 -10.21
C LYS A 128 -2.11 -10.24 -10.74
N MET A 129 -1.08 -9.47 -10.41
CA MET A 129 -0.94 -8.09 -10.90
C MET A 129 -0.93 -8.03 -12.44
N GLU A 130 -0.17 -8.89 -13.11
CA GLU A 130 -0.19 -8.97 -14.58
C GLU A 130 -1.58 -9.26 -15.14
N THR A 131 -2.34 -10.14 -14.48
CA THR A 131 -3.71 -10.48 -14.86
C THR A 131 -4.66 -9.29 -14.66
N ASP A 132 -4.50 -8.56 -13.56
CA ASP A 132 -5.28 -7.36 -13.27
C ASP A 132 -5.01 -6.28 -14.32
N PHE A 133 -3.74 -6.04 -14.71
CA PHE A 133 -3.40 -5.13 -15.82
C PHE A 133 -4.00 -5.54 -17.17
N ARG A 134 -3.97 -6.84 -17.50
CA ARG A 134 -4.58 -7.35 -18.75
C ARG A 134 -6.10 -7.15 -18.75
N THR A 135 -6.75 -7.31 -17.60
CA THR A 135 -8.18 -7.09 -17.44
C THR A 135 -8.52 -5.61 -17.55
N ALA A 136 -7.78 -4.77 -16.83
CA ALA A 136 -7.95 -3.31 -16.85
C ALA A 136 -7.85 -2.73 -18.26
N LYS A 137 -6.86 -3.20 -19.05
CA LYS A 137 -6.71 -2.79 -20.44
C LYS A 137 -7.97 -3.07 -21.26
N LYS A 138 -8.58 -4.26 -21.10
CA LYS A 138 -9.81 -4.63 -21.82
C LYS A 138 -10.98 -3.75 -21.41
N ASP A 139 -11.15 -3.52 -20.11
CA ASP A 139 -12.25 -2.70 -19.57
C ASP A 139 -12.19 -1.26 -20.08
N ILE A 140 -10.98 -0.67 -20.13
CA ILE A 140 -10.78 0.69 -20.66
C ILE A 140 -11.08 0.74 -22.15
N THR A 141 -10.58 -0.23 -22.92
CA THR A 141 -10.83 -0.30 -24.37
C THR A 141 -12.33 -0.39 -24.66
N ASN A 142 -13.07 -1.23 -23.93
CA ASN A 142 -14.52 -1.39 -24.12
C ASN A 142 -15.29 -0.09 -23.80
N LYS A 143 -14.97 0.58 -22.69
CA LYS A 143 -15.62 1.85 -22.31
C LYS A 143 -15.38 2.97 -23.32
N GLN A 144 -14.22 2.98 -24.00
CA GLN A 144 -13.92 3.98 -25.01
C GLN A 144 -14.81 3.85 -26.26
N PHE A 145 -15.24 2.64 -26.60
CA PHE A 145 -16.19 2.39 -27.68
C PHE A 145 -17.62 2.82 -27.33
N GLU A 146 -18.03 2.75 -26.06
CA GLU A 146 -19.37 3.18 -25.62
C GLU A 146 -19.56 4.70 -25.67
N ILE A 147 -18.49 5.49 -25.50
CA ILE A 147 -18.55 6.97 -25.47
C ILE A 147 -18.50 7.57 -26.89
N SER A 148 -18.14 6.79 -27.91
CA SER A 148 -17.94 7.27 -29.28
C SER A 148 -19.16 7.10 -30.20
N CYS A 149 -20.32 6.72 -29.65
CA CYS A 149 -21.60 6.52 -30.36
C CYS A 149 -22.59 7.65 -30.11
#